data_AF-A0A9D7DEU3-F1
#
_entry.id   AF-A0A9D7DEU3-F1
#
_cell.length_a   1.000
_cell.length_b   1.000
_cell.length_c   1.000
_cell.angle_alpha   90.00
_cell.angle_beta   90.00
_cell.angle_gamma   90.00
#
_symmetry.space_group_name_H-M   'P 1'
#
loop_
_entity.id
_entity.type
_entity.pdbx_description
1 polymer ?
#
loop_
_entity_poly.entity_id
_entity_poly.type
_entity_poly.pdbx_seq_one_letter_code
_entity_poly.pdbx_strand_id
1 'polypeptide(L)'
;MDTKVTLSFDESVVVQAKAFAEANNISLSRLTEFLLSKVVSKKYRSLDELPVSDWVNMLSEGQAEYVRKNAASTVKKDYLESRRSGKGRK
;
A
#
# COMPACT_ATOMS: atom_id res chain seq x y z
N MET A 1 6.14 3.12 8.05
CA MET A 1 7.46 3.51 7.49
C MET A 1 7.80 4.85 8.12
N ASP A 2 8.93 4.95 8.82
CA ASP A 2 9.31 6.11 9.66
C ASP A 2 10.41 6.98 9.02
N THR A 3 10.87 6.64 7.81
CA THR A 3 11.95 7.37 7.12
C THR A 3 11.36 8.45 6.22
N LYS A 4 11.79 9.70 6.40
CA LYS A 4 11.39 10.85 5.57
C LYS A 4 12.38 11.05 4.43
N VAL A 5 11.86 11.33 3.24
CA VAL A 5 12.65 11.77 2.07
C VAL A 5 12.15 13.15 1.65
N THR A 6 13.08 14.07 1.35
CA THR A 6 12.79 15.39 0.81
C THR A 6 13.27 15.43 -0.64
N LEU A 7 12.37 15.72 -1.58
CA LEU A 7 12.67 15.82 -3.01
C LEU A 7 12.18 17.17 -3.52
N SER A 8 12.98 17.81 -4.38
CA SER A 8 12.59 19.01 -5.10
C SER A 8 12.13 18.61 -6.50
N PHE A 9 10.89 18.99 -6.85
CA PHE A 9 10.33 18.77 -8.17
C PHE A 9 9.99 20.10 -8.81
N ASP A 10 9.92 20.11 -10.13
CA ASP A 10 9.22 21.16 -10.85
C ASP A 10 7.74 21.20 -10.40
N GLU A 11 7.21 22.42 -10.21
CA GLU A 11 5.85 22.62 -9.70
C GLU A 11 4.80 22.01 -10.64
N SER A 12 4.97 22.18 -11.95
CA SER A 12 4.04 21.65 -12.94
C SER A 12 4.03 20.12 -12.93
N VAL A 13 5.19 19.50 -12.68
CA VAL A 13 5.34 18.05 -12.60
C VAL A 13 4.64 17.51 -11.35
N VAL A 14 4.87 18.11 -10.18
CA VAL A 14 4.25 17.62 -8.94
C VAL A 14 2.73 17.79 -8.94
N VAL A 15 2.20 18.86 -9.57
CA VAL A 15 0.76 19.07 -9.72
C VAL A 15 0.15 17.97 -10.59
N GLN A 16 0.75 17.67 -11.75
CA GLN A 16 0.28 16.61 -12.64
C GLN A 16 0.37 15.23 -11.98
N ALA A 17 1.46 14.95 -11.26
CA ALA A 17 1.63 13.68 -10.56
C ALA A 17 0.58 13.49 -9.44
N LYS A 18 0.22 14.54 -8.71
CA LYS A 18 -0.85 14.50 -7.70
C LYS A 18 -2.20 14.21 -8.34
N ALA A 19 -2.56 14.95 -9.39
CA ALA A 19 -3.82 14.75 -10.10
C ALA A 19 -3.94 13.32 -10.66
N PHE A 20 -2.84 12.78 -11.21
CA PHE A 20 -2.79 11.40 -11.69
C PHE A 20 -3.00 10.40 -10.55
N ALA A 21 -2.31 10.56 -9.43
CA ALA A 21 -2.43 9.67 -8.28
C ALA A 21 -3.87 9.67 -7.72
N GLU A 22 -4.48 10.85 -7.58
CA GLU A 22 -5.86 11.03 -7.14
C GLU A 22 -6.87 10.38 -8.09
N ALA A 23 -6.72 10.57 -9.40
CA ALA A 23 -7.57 9.93 -10.41
C ALA A 23 -7.51 8.40 -10.37
N ASN A 24 -6.41 7.83 -9.90
CA ASN A 24 -6.21 6.39 -9.73
C ASN A 24 -6.42 5.92 -8.28
N ASN A 25 -7.02 6.76 -7.43
CA ASN A 25 -7.36 6.45 -6.03
C ASN A 25 -6.15 5.97 -5.17
N ILE A 26 -4.97 6.56 -5.40
CA ILE A 26 -3.73 6.31 -4.64
C ILE A 26 -3.08 7.62 -4.20
N SER A 27 -2.35 7.61 -3.08
CA SER A 27 -1.58 8.80 -2.68
C SER A 27 -0.28 8.92 -3.48
N LEU A 28 0.20 10.15 -3.65
CA LEU A 28 1.51 10.39 -4.30
C LEU A 28 2.64 9.63 -3.59
N SER A 29 2.66 9.61 -2.26
CA SER A 29 3.66 8.85 -1.50
C SER A 29 3.59 7.35 -1.80
N ARG A 30 2.38 6.78 -1.92
CA ARG A 30 2.18 5.36 -2.28
C ARG A 30 2.69 5.06 -3.68
N LEU A 31 2.37 5.94 -4.65
CA LEU A 31 2.81 5.84 -6.03
C LEU A 31 4.34 5.86 -6.11
N THR A 32 4.98 6.85 -5.47
CA THR A 32 6.44 7.01 -5.47
C THR A 32 7.13 5.81 -4.82
N GLU A 33 6.66 5.35 -3.66
CA GLU A 33 7.21 4.18 -2.98
C GLU A 33 7.10 2.94 -3.87
N PHE A 34 5.95 2.73 -4.52
CA PHE A 34 5.75 1.59 -5.40
C PHE A 34 6.73 1.61 -6.59
N LEU A 35 6.85 2.74 -7.28
CA LEU A 35 7.76 2.86 -8.42
C LEU A 35 9.22 2.63 -7.99
N LEU A 36 9.67 3.28 -6.91
CA LEU A 36 11.02 3.08 -6.38
C LEU A 36 11.27 1.63 -5.99
N SER A 37 10.29 0.97 -5.33
CA SER A 37 10.40 -0.45 -4.97
C SER A 37 10.57 -1.35 -6.19
N LYS A 38 9.89 -1.05 -7.31
CA LYS A 38 9.98 -1.82 -8.55
C LYS A 38 11.32 -1.63 -9.24
N VAL A 39 11.83 -0.39 -9.27
CA VAL A 39 13.16 -0.08 -9.80
C VAL A 39 14.25 -0.88 -9.09
N VAL A 40 14.20 -0.97 -7.76
CA VAL A 40 15.25 -1.69 -6.98
C VAL A 40 15.02 -3.21 -6.89
N SER A 41 13.82 -3.71 -7.23
CA SER A 41 13.47 -5.13 -7.09
C SER A 41 14.18 -6.06 -8.08
N LYS A 42 14.60 -5.55 -9.24
CA LYS A 42 15.28 -6.32 -10.28
C LYS A 42 16.55 -5.59 -10.71
N LYS A 43 17.50 -6.34 -11.25
CA LYS A 43 18.71 -5.79 -11.87
C LYS A 43 18.42 -5.41 -13.31
N TYR A 44 18.12 -4.15 -13.55
CA TYR A 44 18.05 -3.56 -14.89
C TYR A 44 19.43 -3.04 -15.29
N ARG A 45 19.81 -3.18 -16.55
CA ARG A 45 21.10 -2.70 -17.08
C ARG A 45 21.03 -1.24 -17.51
N SER A 46 19.86 -0.78 -17.93
CA SER A 46 19.60 0.62 -18.29
C SER A 46 18.17 1.03 -17.92
N LEU A 47 17.89 2.33 -18.00
CA LEU A 47 16.57 2.89 -17.73
C LEU A 47 15.52 2.45 -18.77
N ASP A 48 15.93 2.16 -20.00
CA ASP A 48 15.05 1.74 -21.10
C ASP A 48 14.45 0.36 -20.88
N GLU A 49 15.08 -0.45 -20.02
CA GLU A 49 14.56 -1.76 -19.65
C GLU A 49 13.45 -1.68 -18.59
N LEU A 50 13.17 -0.51 -18.03
CA LEU A 50 12.14 -0.34 -16.99
C LEU A 50 10.75 -0.36 -17.63
N PRO A 51 9.89 -1.37 -17.33
CA PRO A 51 8.53 -1.42 -17.84
C PRO A 51 7.61 -0.51 -17.01
N VAL A 52 7.87 0.80 -17.04
CA VAL A 52 7.15 1.80 -16.24
C VAL A 52 5.65 1.77 -16.53
N SER A 53 5.26 1.61 -17.79
CA SER A 53 3.85 1.51 -18.20
C SER A 53 3.13 0.34 -17.52
N ASP A 54 3.77 -0.83 -17.44
CA ASP A 54 3.19 -2.01 -16.79
C ASP A 54 3.00 -1.77 -15.28
N TRP A 55 3.94 -1.05 -14.66
CA TRP A 55 3.85 -0.70 -13.25
C TRP A 55 2.71 0.24 -12.94
N VAL A 56 2.51 1.24 -13.81
CA VAL A 56 1.40 2.17 -13.69
C VAL A 56 0.07 1.42 -13.84
N ASN A 57 -0.05 0.54 -14.83
CA ASN A 57 -1.26 -0.26 -15.03
C ASN A 57 -1.58 -1.16 -13.83
N MET A 58 -0.58 -1.82 -13.25
CA MET A 58 -0.75 -2.62 -12.02
C MET A 58 -1.29 -1.82 -10.83
N LEU A 59 -1.02 -0.51 -10.76
CA LEU A 59 -1.57 0.37 -9.72
C LEU A 59 -3.01 0.78 -10.04
N SER A 60 -3.29 1.09 -11.31
CA SER A 60 -4.62 1.51 -11.79
C SER A 60 -5.68 0.40 -11.70
N GLU A 61 -5.26 -0.87 -11.79
CA GLU A 61 -6.17 -2.02 -11.69
C GLU A 61 -6.77 -2.25 -10.28
N GLY A 62 -6.38 -1.46 -9.27
CA GLY A 62 -7.03 -1.43 -7.97
C GLY A 62 -6.63 -2.57 -7.02
N GLN A 63 -6.68 -2.28 -5.72
CA GLN A 63 -6.05 -3.08 -4.68
C GLN A 63 -6.67 -4.48 -4.53
N ALA A 64 -5.83 -5.53 -4.53
CA ALA A 64 -6.07 -6.65 -3.63
C ALA A 64 -6.02 -6.07 -2.21
N GLU A 65 -7.19 -5.85 -1.62
CA GLU A 65 -7.35 -5.32 -0.27
C GLU A 65 -6.52 -6.20 0.68
N TYR A 66 -5.36 -5.69 1.11
CA TYR A 66 -4.64 -6.32 2.21
C TYR A 66 -5.39 -5.94 3.48
N VAL A 67 -6.51 -6.63 3.71
CA VAL A 67 -7.17 -6.66 5.01
C VAL A 67 -6.10 -7.15 5.95
N ARG A 68 -5.48 -6.24 6.73
CA ARG A 68 -4.83 -6.64 7.96
C ARG A 68 -5.96 -7.20 8.80
N LYS A 69 -6.16 -8.52 8.70
CA LYS A 69 -6.99 -9.26 9.63
C LYS A 69 -6.37 -8.99 10.99
N ASN A 70 -6.90 -8.01 11.70
CA ASN A 70 -6.88 -7.97 13.15
C ASN A 70 -7.74 -9.15 13.67
N ALA A 71 -7.56 -10.37 13.13
CA ALA A 71 -8.23 -11.58 13.56
C ALA A 71 -7.86 -11.88 15.02
N ALA A 72 -6.72 -11.37 15.50
CA ALA A 72 -6.31 -11.53 16.88
C ALA A 72 -7.24 -10.83 17.89
N SER A 73 -7.93 -9.73 17.55
CA SER A 73 -8.80 -9.03 18.50
C SER A 73 -10.22 -9.60 18.54
N THR A 74 -10.78 -9.99 17.39
CA THR A 74 -12.11 -10.61 17.31
C THR A 74 -12.10 -12.04 17.87
N VAL A 75 -11.10 -12.86 17.51
CA VAL A 75 -10.97 -14.23 18.04
C VAL A 75 -10.76 -14.23 19.55
N LYS A 76 -10.04 -13.25 20.10
CA LYS A 76 -9.89 -13.10 21.56
C LYS A 76 -11.20 -12.73 22.25
N LYS A 77 -12.03 -11.87 21.65
CA LYS A 77 -13.34 -11.50 22.22
C LYS A 77 -14.28 -12.71 22.27
N ASP A 78 -14.42 -13.44 21.17
CA ASP A 78 -15.28 -14.62 21.10
C ASP A 78 -14.80 -15.74 22.05
N TYR A 79 -13.48 -15.93 22.18
CA TYR A 79 -12.90 -16.88 23.13
C TYR A 79 -13.13 -16.48 24.60
N LEU A 80 -13.08 -15.18 24.91
CA LEU A 80 -13.34 -14.68 26.26
C LEU A 80 -14.83 -14.75 26.64
N GLU A 81 -15.74 -14.52 25.69
CA GLU A 81 -17.19 -14.59 25.91
C GLU A 81 -17.68 -16.03 26.10
N SER A 82 -17.21 -16.98 25.28
CA SER A 82 -17.54 -18.40 25.45
C SER A 82 -17.09 -18.96 26.81
N ARG A 83 -15.95 -18.49 27.33
CA ARG A 83 -15.45 -18.89 28.67
C ARG A 83 -16.22 -18.26 29.83
N ARG A 84 -16.84 -17.09 29.63
CA ARG A 84 -17.70 -16.44 30.64
C ARG A 84 -19.08 -17.10 30.74
N SER A 85 -19.64 -17.55 29.62
CA SER A 85 -20.91 -18.28 29.54
C SER A 85 -20.86 -19.68 30.18
N GLY A 86 -19.71 -20.37 30.11
CA GLY A 86 -19.56 -21.74 30.60
C GLY A 86 -19.42 -21.92 32.13
N LYS A 87 -19.36 -20.84 32.93
CA LYS A 87 -19.08 -20.94 34.38
C LYS A 87 -20.31 -20.76 35.29
N GLY A 88 -21.53 -20.75 34.72
CA GLY A 88 -22.80 -20.59 35.46
C GLY A 88 -23.69 -21.83 35.55
N ARG A 89 -23.22 -23.01 35.12
CA ARG A 89 -23.97 -24.27 35.21
C ARG A 89 -23.21 -25.31 36.03
N LYS A 90 -23.21 -25.10 37.35
CA LYS A 90 -23.16 -26.18 38.35
C LYS A 90 -24.00 -25.76 39.54
#